data_AF-A0A851UEV5-F1
#
_entry.id   AF-A0A851UEV5-F1
#
_cell.length_a   1.000
_cell.length_b   1.000
_cell.length_c   1.000
_cell.angle_alpha   90.00
_cell.angle_beta   90.00
_cell.angle_gamma   90.00
#
_symmetry.space_group_name_H-M   'P 1'
#
loop_
_entity.id
_entity.type
_entity.pdbx_description
1 polymer ?
#
loop_
_entity_poly.entity_id
_entity_poly.type
_entity_poly.pdbx_seq_one_letter_code
_entity_poly.pdbx_strand_id
1 'polypeptide(L)'
;RMEGFGYYALPTGKEYRGWLWDGMFHGKGELLLPEGGAHRAVWDRGVCDITKGKYAFADGLEYEKEKWRYCDGYDRRFYTEISSGFKPPGIPQLTNLHPPKIIPEGCYDCGDGFYNPKTRVVVDYKHKFLRNADEDEHEWILRTCRRAWDIITQHKPKA
;
A
#
# COMPACT_ATOMS: atom_id res chain seq x y z
N ARG A 1 0.00 -0.47 36.05
CA ARG A 1 0.59 -1.61 35.30
C ARG A 1 -0.43 -2.03 34.26
N MET A 2 -0.09 -1.99 32.97
CA MET A 2 -1.02 -2.43 31.92
C MET A 2 -0.87 -3.96 31.78
N GLU A 3 -1.97 -4.67 32.00
CA GLU A 3 -2.08 -6.13 31.96
C GLU A 3 -3.34 -6.48 31.16
N GLY A 4 -3.29 -7.53 30.35
CA GLY A 4 -4.44 -7.99 29.57
C GLY A 4 -4.51 -7.40 28.16
N PHE A 5 -5.65 -7.55 27.48
CA PHE A 5 -5.83 -7.03 26.13
C PHE A 5 -6.02 -5.51 26.15
N GLY A 6 -5.26 -4.78 25.33
CA GLY A 6 -5.30 -3.34 25.30
C GLY A 6 -4.89 -2.74 23.96
N TYR A 7 -5.01 -1.41 23.91
CA TYR A 7 -4.70 -0.58 22.75
C TYR A 7 -3.64 0.42 23.16
N TYR A 8 -2.58 0.56 22.36
CA TYR A 8 -1.48 1.47 22.66
C TYR A 8 -1.09 2.27 21.40
N ALA A 9 -1.26 3.59 21.45
CA ALA A 9 -0.84 4.49 20.40
C ALA A 9 0.62 4.89 20.63
N LEU A 10 1.49 4.59 19.66
CA LEU A 10 2.90 4.97 19.70
C LEU A 10 3.06 6.41 19.22
N PRO A 11 4.05 7.17 19.74
CA PRO A 11 4.37 8.52 19.26
C PRO A 11 4.68 8.59 17.76
N THR A 12 5.09 7.47 17.15
CA THR A 12 5.35 7.34 15.71
C THR A 12 4.07 7.23 14.87
N GLY A 13 2.87 7.33 15.48
CA GLY A 13 1.58 7.17 14.83
C GLY A 13 1.15 5.71 14.59
N LYS A 14 1.95 4.73 15.01
CA LYS A 14 1.57 3.31 14.95
C LYS A 14 0.62 2.98 16.10
N GLU A 15 -0.29 2.05 15.90
CA GLU A 15 -1.16 1.56 16.97
C GLU A 15 -0.91 0.07 17.21
N TYR A 16 -0.71 -0.31 18.47
CA TYR A 16 -0.71 -1.70 18.88
C TYR A 16 -2.07 -2.09 19.44
N ARG A 17 -2.56 -3.27 19.06
CA ARG A 17 -3.78 -3.90 19.57
C ARG A 17 -3.46 -5.33 19.94
N GLY A 18 -3.48 -5.66 21.23
CA GLY A 18 -3.05 -6.99 21.65
C GLY A 18 -2.89 -7.13 23.14
N TRP A 19 -2.27 -8.24 23.54
CA TRP A 19 -2.03 -8.54 24.94
C TRP A 19 -0.83 -7.75 25.47
N LEU A 20 -0.97 -7.28 26.71
CA LEU A 20 0.03 -6.52 27.45
C LEU A 20 0.39 -7.28 28.72
N TRP A 21 1.67 -7.30 29.05
CA TRP A 21 2.20 -7.83 30.29
C TRP A 21 3.25 -6.87 30.84
N ASP A 22 3.06 -6.38 32.07
CA ASP A 22 3.92 -5.38 32.70
C ASP A 22 4.15 -4.11 31.86
N GLY A 23 3.13 -3.66 31.13
CA GLY A 23 3.27 -2.51 30.22
C GLY A 23 4.03 -2.79 28.93
N MET A 24 4.43 -4.03 28.66
CA MET A 24 5.09 -4.45 27.41
C MET A 24 4.12 -5.25 26.53
N PHE A 25 4.32 -5.20 25.21
CA PHE A 25 3.59 -6.06 24.28
C PHE A 25 3.95 -7.53 24.56
N HIS A 26 2.95 -8.40 24.71
CA HIS A 26 3.17 -9.81 25.03
C HIS A 26 2.05 -10.66 24.41
N GLY A 27 2.28 -11.93 24.10
CA GLY A 27 1.29 -12.78 23.46
C GLY A 27 0.89 -12.30 22.05
N LYS A 28 -0.33 -12.60 21.60
CA LYS A 28 -0.81 -12.23 20.27
C LYS A 28 -1.13 -10.73 20.20
N GLY A 29 -0.66 -10.07 19.15
CA GLY A 29 -1.01 -8.68 18.89
C GLY A 29 -0.86 -8.28 17.42
N GLU A 30 -1.48 -7.16 17.09
CA GLU A 30 -1.47 -6.53 15.78
C GLU A 30 -0.88 -5.13 15.92
N LEU A 31 0.10 -4.82 15.07
CA LEU A 31 0.68 -3.48 14.94
C LEU A 31 0.16 -2.86 13.64
N LEU A 32 -0.66 -1.82 13.79
CA LEU A 32 -1.22 -1.02 12.69
C LEU A 32 -0.25 0.09 12.33
N LEU A 33 0.01 0.24 11.03
CA LEU A 33 0.84 1.28 10.46
C LEU A 33 -0.01 2.49 10.07
N PRO A 34 0.53 3.72 10.15
CA PRO A 34 -0.19 4.94 9.75
C PRO A 34 -0.75 4.89 8.32
N GLU A 35 -0.06 4.20 7.42
CA GLU A 35 -0.45 4.04 6.00
C GLU A 35 -1.48 2.91 5.78
N GLY A 36 -1.99 2.30 6.85
CA GLY A 36 -3.09 1.32 6.83
C GLY A 36 -2.67 -0.15 6.83
N GLY A 37 -1.39 -0.46 6.61
CA GLY A 37 -0.88 -1.83 6.73
C GLY A 37 -0.93 -2.35 8.18
N ALA A 38 -1.00 -3.67 8.34
CA ALA A 38 -1.05 -4.32 9.65
C ALA A 38 -0.02 -5.45 9.75
N HIS A 39 0.66 -5.56 10.89
CA HIS A 39 1.57 -6.66 11.19
C HIS A 39 1.06 -7.44 12.40
N ARG A 40 0.55 -8.65 12.17
CA ARG A 40 0.07 -9.57 13.21
C ARG A 40 1.19 -10.50 13.62
N ALA A 41 1.55 -10.52 14.89
CA ALA A 41 2.64 -11.33 15.41
C ALA A 41 2.43 -11.74 16.86
N VAL A 42 3.32 -12.61 17.33
CA VAL A 42 3.44 -12.94 18.75
C VAL A 42 4.58 -12.12 19.34
N TRP A 43 4.33 -11.53 20.50
CA TRP A 43 5.24 -10.69 21.23
C TRP A 43 5.67 -11.38 22.52
N ASP A 44 6.93 -11.21 22.92
CA ASP A 44 7.41 -11.62 24.23
C ASP A 44 8.14 -10.44 24.90
N ARG A 45 7.50 -9.82 25.88
CA ARG A 45 8.06 -8.71 26.68
C ARG A 45 8.62 -7.58 25.78
N GLY A 46 7.83 -7.19 24.79
CA GLY A 46 8.16 -6.14 23.82
C GLY A 46 8.94 -6.60 22.60
N VAL A 47 9.40 -7.85 22.55
CA VAL A 47 10.13 -8.41 21.39
C VAL A 47 9.15 -9.10 20.44
N CYS A 48 9.13 -8.69 19.18
CA CYS A 48 8.30 -9.30 18.13
C CYS A 48 9.00 -10.54 17.56
N ASP A 49 8.29 -11.68 17.50
CA ASP A 49 8.73 -12.82 16.68
C ASP A 49 8.41 -12.53 15.20
N ILE A 50 9.40 -11.94 14.52
CA ILE A 50 9.31 -11.57 13.09
C ILE A 50 9.19 -12.79 12.17
N THR A 51 9.57 -13.99 12.61
CA THR A 51 9.58 -15.18 11.74
C THR A 51 8.17 -15.77 11.56
N LYS A 52 7.26 -15.47 12.49
CA LYS A 52 5.87 -15.93 12.48
C LYS A 52 4.88 -14.80 12.24
N GLY A 53 5.38 -13.61 11.91
CA GLY A 53 4.56 -12.45 11.61
C GLY A 53 3.81 -12.62 10.29
N LYS A 54 2.56 -12.16 10.25
CA LYS A 54 1.79 -11.97 9.02
C LYS A 54 1.64 -10.48 8.75
N TYR A 55 1.98 -10.06 7.54
CA TYR A 55 1.75 -8.70 7.09
C TYR A 55 0.52 -8.65 6.20
N ALA A 56 -0.36 -7.69 6.44
CA ALA A 56 -1.46 -7.34 5.57
C ALA A 56 -1.27 -5.91 5.04
N PHE A 57 -1.43 -5.73 3.75
CA PHE A 57 -1.47 -4.41 3.12
C PHE A 57 -2.73 -3.65 3.54
N ALA A 58 -2.77 -2.33 3.28
CA ALA A 58 -3.87 -1.46 3.68
C ALA A 58 -5.22 -1.83 3.06
N ASP A 59 -5.20 -2.54 1.93
CA ASP A 59 -6.38 -3.09 1.25
C ASP A 59 -6.80 -4.47 1.77
N GLY A 60 -6.04 -5.04 2.72
CA GLY A 60 -6.30 -6.36 3.31
C GLY A 60 -5.59 -7.52 2.62
N LEU A 61 -4.86 -7.30 1.53
CA LEU A 61 -4.06 -8.35 0.89
C LEU A 61 -3.03 -8.89 1.90
N GLU A 62 -3.02 -10.19 2.18
CA GLU A 62 -1.99 -10.81 3.04
C GLU A 62 -0.73 -11.09 2.21
N TYR A 63 0.43 -10.71 2.75
CA TYR A 63 1.73 -11.04 2.15
C TYR A 63 2.07 -12.52 2.37
N GLU A 64 2.44 -13.19 1.28
CA GLU A 64 2.95 -14.56 1.30
C GLU A 64 4.32 -14.64 0.64
N LYS A 65 5.34 -15.06 1.41
CA LYS A 65 6.71 -15.18 0.92
C LYS A 65 6.89 -16.32 -0.09
N GLU A 66 6.27 -17.46 0.17
CA GLU A 66 6.50 -18.70 -0.59
C GLU A 66 5.59 -18.84 -1.81
N LYS A 67 4.35 -18.34 -1.72
CA LYS A 67 3.31 -18.53 -2.74
C LYS A 67 2.60 -17.22 -3.06
N TRP A 68 3.36 -16.23 -3.50
CA TRP A 68 2.81 -14.97 -3.96
C TRP A 68 2.03 -15.16 -5.27
N ARG A 69 0.70 -14.96 -5.21
CA ARG A 69 -0.22 -15.10 -6.36
C ARG A 69 -0.73 -13.78 -6.90
N TYR A 70 -0.43 -12.68 -6.21
CA TYR A 70 -0.95 -11.37 -6.60
C TYR A 70 -0.12 -10.77 -7.73
N CYS A 71 -0.73 -10.55 -8.89
CA CYS A 71 -0.08 -10.01 -10.08
C CYS A 71 1.18 -10.79 -10.49
N ASP A 72 1.14 -12.12 -10.40
CA ASP A 72 2.27 -13.02 -10.73
C ASP A 72 2.48 -13.23 -12.25
N GLY A 73 1.73 -12.50 -13.09
CA GLY A 73 1.74 -12.60 -14.54
C GLY A 73 0.73 -13.62 -15.10
N TYR A 74 0.37 -14.65 -14.33
CA TYR A 74 -0.72 -15.56 -14.69
C TYR A 74 -2.08 -14.93 -14.34
N ASP A 75 -2.21 -14.39 -13.13
CA ASP A 75 -3.38 -13.64 -12.70
C ASP A 75 -3.05 -12.15 -12.54
N ARG A 76 -3.48 -11.35 -13.51
CA ARG A 76 -3.25 -9.90 -13.54
C ARG A 76 -4.30 -9.08 -12.78
N ARG A 77 -5.29 -9.73 -12.17
CA ARG A 77 -6.39 -9.03 -11.50
C ARG A 77 -5.88 -8.26 -10.29
N PHE A 78 -6.45 -7.08 -10.09
CA PHE A 78 -6.23 -6.33 -8.86
C PHE A 78 -6.92 -7.04 -7.68
N TYR A 79 -6.42 -6.82 -6.46
CA TYR A 79 -6.93 -7.50 -5.28
C TYR A 79 -8.42 -7.22 -5.07
N THR A 80 -8.84 -5.97 -5.33
CA THR A 80 -10.26 -5.61 -5.29
C THR A 80 -11.11 -6.33 -6.34
N GLU A 81 -10.56 -6.68 -7.50
CA GLU A 81 -11.28 -7.45 -8.52
C GLU A 81 -11.41 -8.93 -8.11
N ILE A 82 -10.41 -9.46 -7.39
CA ILE A 82 -10.46 -10.80 -6.81
C ILE A 82 -11.50 -10.85 -5.68
N SER A 83 -11.51 -9.86 -4.79
CA SER A 83 -12.37 -9.84 -3.60
C SER A 83 -13.81 -9.41 -3.88
N SER A 84 -14.01 -8.49 -4.82
CA SER A 84 -15.30 -7.82 -5.04
C SER A 84 -15.87 -8.01 -6.44
N GLY A 85 -15.18 -8.79 -7.29
CA GLY A 85 -15.58 -9.03 -8.67
C GLY A 85 -15.20 -7.91 -9.64
N PHE A 86 -15.44 -8.15 -10.92
CA PHE A 86 -15.09 -7.22 -11.99
C PHE A 86 -16.03 -6.01 -12.06
N LYS A 87 -15.47 -4.89 -12.53
CA LYS A 87 -16.28 -3.73 -12.91
C LYS A 87 -17.11 -4.03 -14.17
N PRO A 88 -18.25 -3.34 -14.35
CA PRO A 88 -19.05 -3.47 -15.56
C PRO A 88 -18.23 -3.21 -16.84
N PRO A 89 -18.60 -3.84 -17.97
CA PRO A 89 -17.99 -3.55 -19.25
C PRO A 89 -17.97 -2.05 -19.56
N GLY A 90 -16.85 -1.55 -20.08
CA GLY A 90 -16.68 -0.13 -20.41
C GLY A 90 -16.09 0.74 -19.30
N ILE A 91 -15.90 0.19 -18.09
CA ILE A 91 -15.21 0.88 -16.98
C ILE A 91 -13.95 0.09 -16.61
N PRO A 92 -12.82 0.30 -17.31
CA PRO A 92 -11.59 -0.41 -17.00
C PRO A 92 -11.06 0.01 -15.62
N GLN A 93 -10.67 -0.96 -14.81
CA GLN A 93 -9.93 -0.70 -13.58
C GLN A 93 -8.44 -0.57 -13.92
N LEU A 94 -7.87 0.61 -13.68
CA LEU A 94 -6.47 0.92 -14.03
C LEU A 94 -5.50 0.68 -12.88
N THR A 95 -6.00 0.77 -11.66
CA THR A 95 -5.24 0.60 -10.43
C THR A 95 -6.08 -0.20 -9.44
N ASN A 96 -5.46 -0.81 -8.43
CA ASN A 96 -6.18 -1.51 -7.37
C ASN A 96 -7.17 -0.59 -6.63
N LEU A 97 -6.86 0.71 -6.53
CA LEU A 97 -7.82 1.73 -6.08
C LEU A 97 -8.73 2.19 -7.23
N HIS A 98 -10.04 2.30 -6.99
CA HIS A 98 -10.99 2.86 -7.95
C HIS A 98 -11.92 3.88 -7.26
N PRO A 99 -12.10 5.12 -7.78
CA PRO A 99 -11.43 5.66 -8.96
C PRO A 99 -9.91 5.81 -8.75
N PRO A 100 -9.10 5.75 -9.84
CA PRO A 100 -7.66 5.90 -9.74
C PRO A 100 -7.31 7.32 -9.26
N LYS A 101 -6.15 7.47 -8.62
CA LYS A 101 -5.65 8.79 -8.20
C LYS A 101 -5.47 9.69 -9.43
N ILE A 102 -5.85 10.96 -9.28
CA ILE A 102 -5.60 12.00 -10.27
C ILE A 102 -4.13 12.38 -10.18
N ILE A 103 -3.41 12.22 -11.29
CA ILE A 103 -1.99 12.55 -11.35
C ILE A 103 -1.87 14.03 -11.73
N PRO A 104 -1.05 14.83 -11.02
CA PRO A 104 -0.79 16.22 -11.40
C PRO A 104 -0.26 16.34 -12.82
N GLU A 105 -0.58 17.43 -13.50
CA GLU A 105 -0.14 17.66 -14.88
C GLU A 105 1.39 17.61 -15.00
N GLY A 106 1.88 16.91 -16.03
CA GLY A 106 3.32 16.72 -16.24
C GLY A 106 3.98 15.70 -15.30
N CYS A 107 3.22 15.08 -14.38
CA CYS A 107 3.74 14.11 -13.42
C CYS A 107 3.39 12.65 -13.77
N TYR A 108 4.07 11.76 -13.05
CA TYR A 108 3.90 10.30 -13.09
C TYR A 108 3.45 9.79 -11.73
N ASP A 109 2.76 8.67 -11.71
CA ASP A 109 2.37 7.94 -10.48
C ASP A 109 3.30 6.73 -10.31
N CYS A 110 4.13 6.78 -9.27
CA CYS A 110 5.16 5.77 -8.98
C CYS A 110 4.67 4.67 -8.03
N GLY A 111 3.41 4.71 -7.60
CA GLY A 111 2.83 3.77 -6.65
C GLY A 111 2.99 4.19 -5.18
N ASP A 112 4.03 4.93 -4.84
CA ASP A 112 4.24 5.54 -3.52
C ASP A 112 4.15 7.07 -3.50
N GLY A 113 3.97 7.70 -4.67
CA GLY A 113 3.93 9.14 -4.80
C GLY A 113 3.84 9.63 -6.25
N PHE A 114 3.83 10.95 -6.40
CA PHE A 114 3.90 11.63 -7.68
C PHE A 114 5.31 12.08 -8.00
N TYR A 115 5.76 11.75 -9.21
CA TYR A 115 7.07 12.12 -9.71
C TYR A 115 6.98 13.24 -10.76
N ASN A 116 7.81 14.27 -10.60
CA ASN A 116 7.97 15.33 -11.60
C ASN A 116 9.31 15.18 -12.35
N PRO A 117 9.30 14.89 -13.66
CA PRO A 117 10.51 14.65 -14.44
C PRO A 117 11.38 15.90 -14.63
N LYS A 118 10.80 17.12 -14.49
CA LYS A 118 11.55 18.37 -14.63
C LYS A 118 12.39 18.67 -13.40
N THR A 119 11.86 18.39 -12.21
CA THR A 119 12.55 18.63 -10.94
C THR A 119 13.29 17.40 -10.42
N ARG A 120 13.04 16.22 -11.01
CA ARG A 120 13.53 14.91 -10.53
C ARG A 120 13.11 14.60 -9.08
N VAL A 121 11.96 15.12 -8.63
CA VAL A 121 11.45 14.95 -7.24
C VAL A 121 10.25 14.02 -7.21
N VAL A 122 10.22 13.12 -6.23
CA VAL A 122 9.05 12.34 -5.82
C VAL A 122 8.45 12.95 -4.55
N VAL A 123 7.15 13.24 -4.59
CA VAL A 123 6.36 13.63 -3.42
C VAL A 123 5.31 12.57 -3.10
N ASP A 124 4.93 12.42 -1.84
CA ASP A 124 3.83 11.52 -1.47
C ASP A 124 2.49 12.04 -2.03
N TYR A 125 1.42 11.26 -1.83
CA TYR A 125 0.08 11.64 -2.27
C TYR A 125 -0.53 12.84 -1.50
N LYS A 126 0.15 13.35 -0.47
CA LYS A 126 -0.17 14.58 0.28
C LYS A 126 0.78 15.74 -0.09
N HIS A 127 1.56 15.59 -1.16
CA HIS A 127 2.55 16.55 -1.66
C HIS A 127 3.71 16.84 -0.70
N LYS A 128 4.03 15.93 0.22
CA LYS A 128 5.24 16.01 1.04
C LYS A 128 6.41 15.39 0.30
N PHE A 129 7.58 16.01 0.41
CA PHE A 129 8.81 15.49 -0.18
C PHE A 129 9.11 14.06 0.32
N LEU A 130 9.41 13.15 -0.61
CA LEU A 130 9.88 11.79 -0.30
C LEU A 130 11.36 11.66 -0.65
N ARG A 131 11.72 11.89 -1.92
CA ARG A 131 13.09 11.69 -2.42
C ARG A 131 13.36 12.45 -3.72
N ASN A 132 14.64 12.58 -4.06
CA ASN A 132 15.08 12.87 -5.42
C ASN A 132 15.35 11.55 -6.14
N ALA A 133 14.86 11.40 -7.36
CA ALA A 133 15.12 10.22 -8.17
C ALA A 133 16.52 10.30 -8.79
N ASP A 134 17.28 9.21 -8.70
CA ASP A 134 18.52 9.04 -9.47
C ASP A 134 18.23 8.76 -10.95
N GLU A 135 19.28 8.53 -11.75
CA GLU A 135 19.12 8.33 -13.19
C GLU A 135 18.39 7.01 -13.51
N ASP A 136 18.70 5.94 -12.78
CA ASP A 136 18.08 4.62 -12.99
C ASP A 136 16.59 4.67 -12.64
N GLU A 137 16.23 5.27 -11.51
CA GLU A 137 14.84 5.48 -11.10
C GLU A 137 14.11 6.40 -12.08
N HIS A 138 14.75 7.48 -12.54
CA HIS A 138 14.16 8.36 -13.55
C HIS A 138 13.80 7.61 -14.83
N GLU A 139 14.76 6.87 -15.41
CA GLU A 139 14.54 6.12 -16.64
C GLU A 139 13.45 5.05 -16.44
N TRP A 140 13.47 4.36 -15.30
CA TRP A 140 12.44 3.38 -14.97
C TRP A 140 11.06 4.04 -14.91
N ILE A 141 10.89 5.13 -14.16
CA ILE A 141 9.62 5.85 -14.02
C ILE A 141 9.09 6.30 -15.39
N LEU A 142 9.94 6.91 -16.21
CA LEU A 142 9.53 7.40 -17.54
C LEU A 142 9.03 6.26 -18.44
N ARG A 143 9.59 5.07 -18.29
CA ARG A 143 9.28 3.88 -19.10
C ARG A 143 8.04 3.13 -18.60
N THR A 144 7.83 3.03 -17.30
CA THR A 144 6.90 2.05 -16.71
C THR A 144 5.72 2.65 -15.95
N CYS A 145 5.85 3.88 -15.43
CA CYS A 145 4.82 4.47 -14.57
C CYS A 145 3.69 5.12 -15.37
N ARG A 146 2.50 5.15 -14.76
CA ARG A 146 1.32 5.81 -15.32
C ARG A 146 1.53 7.33 -15.34
N ARG A 147 1.07 7.97 -16.41
CA ARG A 147 1.25 9.40 -16.69
C ARG A 147 -0.06 10.16 -16.57
N ALA A 148 0.02 11.44 -16.21
CA ALA A 148 -1.16 12.30 -16.13
C ALA A 148 -1.95 12.42 -17.45
N TRP A 149 -1.27 12.28 -18.59
CA TRP A 149 -1.86 12.37 -19.92
C TRP A 149 -2.13 10.99 -20.55
N ASP A 150 -2.05 9.90 -19.80
CA ASP A 150 -2.45 8.60 -20.32
C ASP A 150 -3.95 8.61 -20.66
N ILE A 151 -4.25 8.37 -21.93
CA ILE A 151 -5.63 8.31 -22.41
C ILE A 151 -6.26 7.02 -21.89
N ILE A 152 -7.18 7.17 -20.94
CA ILE A 152 -8.09 6.11 -20.56
C ILE A 152 -9.10 5.99 -21.69
N THR A 153 -9.24 4.81 -22.29
CA THR A 153 -10.27 4.56 -23.30
C THR A 153 -11.65 4.73 -22.66
N GLN A 154 -12.20 5.94 -22.73
CA GLN A 154 -13.55 6.21 -22.28
C GLN A 154 -14.51 5.46 -23.20
N HIS A 155 -15.37 4.61 -22.63
CA HIS A 155 -16.50 4.07 -23.36
C HIS A 155 -17.44 5.22 -23.73
N LYS A 156 -17.46 5.62 -25.00
CA LYS A 156 -18.56 6.42 -25.55
C LYS A 156 -19.67 5.44 -25.90
N PRO A 157 -20.81 5.39 -25.17
CA PRO A 157 -21.95 4.64 -25.65
C PRO A 157 -22.30 5.18 -27.04
N LYS A 158 -22.46 4.29 -28.02
CA LYS A 158 -23.03 4.69 -29.31
C LYS A 158 -24.46 5.17 -29.02
N ALA A 159 -24.75 6.41 -29.40
CA ALA A 159 -26.09 6.96 -29.43
C ALA A 159 -26.97 6.18 -30.44
#